data_AF-A6ICN1-F1
#
_entry.id   AF-A6ICN1-F1
#
_cell.length_a   1.000
_cell.length_b   1.000
_cell.length_c   1.000
_cell.angle_alpha   90.00
_cell.angle_beta   90.00
_cell.angle_gamma   90.00
#
_symmetry.space_group_name_H-M   'P 1'
#
loop_
_entity.id
_entity.type
_entity.pdbx_description
1 polymer ?
#
loop_
_entity_poly.entity_id
_entity_poly.type
_entity_poly.pdbx_seq_one_letter_code
_entity_poly.pdbx_strand_id
1 'polypeptide(L)'
;MRLSARIIWLILWTVCVAEDCKGPPPRENSEILSGSWSEQLYSEGTQATYKCRPGYRTLGTIVKVCKNGEWVPSNPSRICRKRPCGHPGDTPFGSFRLAVGSEFEFGAKVVYTCDEGYQLLGEIDYRECDADGWTNDIPICEGNEKRFCPPPPQIPNAQVIETTVKYLDGEKVSVLCQDGYLTQGPEEMVCKHGRWQSLPRCTEKIPCSQPPKIEHGSIKSPRSSEERDLIESSSYEHGTTFSYVCDDGFRISEENRVTCNMGKWSSLPRCVGIPCGPPPSIPLGIVSHELESYQYGEEVTYNCSEGFGIDGPAFIKCVGGQWSEPPKCIKTDCDNLPTFEIAKPTEKKKKSYRSGEQVTFRCPPPYRMDGSDIVTCVNTKWIGQPVCKDNSCVNPPHVPNATILTRHKTKYPSGDKVRYDCNKPFELFGEVEVMCQNGIWTEPPKCKDSTGKCGPPPPIDNGDITSLSLPVYAPLSSVEYQCQNYYLLKGNKIVTCRNGKWSQPPTCLHACVIPEDIMEKHNIVLRWRENAKIYSQSGENIEFMCKPGYRKFRGSPPFRTKCIEGHINYPTCV
;
A
#
# COMPACT_ATOMS: atom_id res chain seq x y z
N MET A 1 -25.40 -57.89 -165.91
CA MET A 1 -24.22 -57.26 -166.55
C MET A 1 -24.01 -55.90 -165.89
N ARG A 2 -22.81 -55.65 -165.36
CA ARG A 2 -22.20 -54.32 -165.07
C ARG A 2 -22.90 -53.33 -164.10
N LEU A 3 -22.07 -52.90 -163.15
CA LEU A 3 -21.72 -51.53 -162.74
C LEU A 3 -22.51 -50.76 -161.66
N SER A 4 -21.67 -50.25 -160.74
CA SER A 4 -21.64 -48.92 -160.13
C SER A 4 -22.19 -48.73 -158.72
N ALA A 5 -21.26 -48.28 -157.88
CA ALA A 5 -21.41 -47.70 -156.56
C ALA A 5 -22.15 -46.35 -156.55
N ARG A 6 -22.63 -45.93 -155.37
CA ARG A 6 -22.56 -44.55 -154.86
C ARG A 6 -22.58 -44.50 -153.31
N ILE A 7 -21.74 -43.60 -152.81
CA ILE A 7 -21.54 -43.06 -151.46
C ILE A 7 -22.80 -42.35 -150.95
N ILE A 8 -23.16 -42.46 -149.65
CA ILE A 8 -23.63 -41.34 -148.78
C ILE A 8 -23.29 -41.63 -147.29
N TRP A 9 -22.80 -40.58 -146.63
CA TRP A 9 -22.32 -40.33 -145.26
C TRP A 9 -23.47 -40.24 -144.23
N LEU A 10 -23.21 -40.41 -142.90
CA LEU A 10 -23.78 -39.59 -141.79
C LEU A 10 -23.40 -40.15 -140.38
N ILE A 11 -22.49 -39.40 -139.72
CA ILE A 11 -22.48 -38.93 -138.31
C ILE A 11 -22.24 -39.90 -137.12
N LEU A 12 -21.08 -39.69 -136.47
CA LEU A 12 -20.72 -40.02 -135.08
C LEU A 12 -21.70 -39.42 -134.07
N TRP A 13 -22.12 -40.18 -133.04
CA TRP A 13 -22.24 -39.69 -131.65
C TRP A 13 -21.87 -40.85 -130.71
N THR A 14 -20.63 -40.86 -130.21
CA THR A 14 -20.21 -41.66 -129.06
C THR A 14 -20.84 -41.07 -127.80
N VAL A 15 -21.88 -41.72 -127.26
CA VAL A 15 -22.39 -41.41 -125.92
C VAL A 15 -21.49 -42.15 -124.92
N CYS A 16 -20.49 -41.45 -124.37
CA CYS A 16 -19.91 -41.87 -123.10
C CYS A 16 -20.97 -41.60 -122.03
N VAL A 17 -21.58 -42.67 -121.49
CA VAL A 17 -22.40 -42.57 -120.28
C VAL A 17 -21.43 -42.40 -119.12
N ALA A 18 -21.43 -41.21 -118.51
CA ALA A 18 -20.71 -40.93 -117.29
C ALA A 18 -21.39 -41.64 -116.11
N GLU A 19 -20.62 -42.28 -115.22
CA GLU A 19 -21.15 -43.09 -114.10
C GLU A 19 -20.90 -42.40 -112.76
N ASP A 20 -21.99 -42.10 -112.04
CA ASP A 20 -21.97 -41.31 -110.81
C ASP A 20 -21.46 -42.12 -109.59
N CYS A 21 -20.74 -41.45 -108.68
CA CYS A 21 -20.21 -42.09 -107.47
C CYS A 21 -21.30 -42.27 -106.42
N LYS A 22 -21.36 -43.48 -105.83
CA LYS A 22 -22.31 -43.83 -104.78
C LYS A 22 -21.75 -43.47 -103.40
N GLY A 23 -22.42 -42.54 -102.72
CA GLY A 23 -22.06 -42.10 -101.37
C GLY A 23 -20.92 -41.07 -101.30
N PRO A 24 -20.69 -40.51 -100.10
CA PRO A 24 -19.74 -39.42 -99.91
C PRO A 24 -18.28 -39.89 -100.10
N PRO A 25 -17.35 -38.94 -100.38
CA PRO A 25 -15.93 -39.24 -100.50
C PRO A 25 -15.36 -39.96 -99.26
N PRO A 26 -14.41 -40.90 -99.45
CA PRO A 26 -13.86 -41.69 -98.35
C PRO A 26 -13.14 -40.79 -97.33
N ARG A 27 -13.25 -41.11 -96.03
CA ARG A 27 -12.55 -40.39 -94.95
C ARG A 27 -11.34 -41.21 -94.49
N GLU A 28 -10.19 -40.54 -94.36
CA GLU A 28 -8.94 -41.15 -93.88
C GLU A 28 -8.50 -40.52 -92.54
N ASN A 29 -7.56 -41.18 -91.84
CA ASN A 29 -7.12 -40.76 -90.51
C ASN A 29 -6.16 -39.56 -90.51
N SER A 30 -5.42 -39.33 -91.61
CA SER A 30 -4.49 -38.20 -91.75
C SER A 30 -5.11 -36.98 -92.43
N GLU A 31 -6.32 -37.13 -92.99
CA GLU A 31 -7.02 -36.16 -93.81
C GLU A 31 -8.37 -35.77 -93.18
N ILE A 32 -8.84 -34.58 -93.53
CA ILE A 32 -10.14 -34.02 -93.16
C ILE A 32 -10.82 -33.63 -94.47
N LEU A 33 -11.91 -34.33 -94.78
CA LEU A 33 -12.78 -33.99 -95.90
C LEU A 33 -13.40 -32.61 -95.64
N SER A 34 -13.19 -31.67 -96.55
CA SER A 34 -13.71 -30.31 -96.44
C SER A 34 -15.12 -30.21 -97.03
N GLY A 35 -16.01 -29.53 -96.33
CA GLY A 35 -17.40 -29.32 -96.75
C GLY A 35 -18.38 -30.39 -96.26
N SER A 36 -19.66 -30.20 -96.59
CA SER A 36 -20.76 -31.08 -96.22
C SER A 36 -21.08 -32.02 -97.37
N TRP A 37 -21.09 -33.33 -97.10
CA TRP A 37 -21.27 -34.39 -98.11
C TRP A 37 -22.43 -35.31 -97.67
N SER A 38 -23.66 -34.84 -97.89
CA SER A 38 -24.90 -35.51 -97.44
C SER A 38 -25.71 -36.17 -98.56
N GLU A 39 -25.31 -35.99 -99.81
CA GLU A 39 -26.01 -36.58 -100.97
C GLU A 39 -25.64 -38.06 -101.13
N GLN A 40 -26.57 -38.83 -101.72
CA GLN A 40 -26.42 -40.27 -101.94
C GLN A 40 -25.72 -40.60 -103.27
N LEU A 41 -25.81 -39.72 -104.28
CA LEU A 41 -25.12 -39.83 -105.56
C LEU A 41 -24.43 -38.52 -105.90
N TYR A 42 -23.22 -38.60 -106.47
CA TYR A 42 -22.45 -37.45 -106.93
C TYR A 42 -22.09 -37.62 -108.40
N SER A 43 -22.33 -36.59 -109.20
CA SER A 43 -22.10 -36.66 -110.64
C SER A 43 -20.62 -36.83 -110.99
N GLU A 44 -20.35 -37.54 -112.09
CA GLU A 44 -19.01 -37.68 -112.67
C GLU A 44 -18.30 -36.31 -112.78
N GLY A 45 -17.05 -36.24 -112.34
CA GLY A 45 -16.26 -35.01 -112.30
C GLY A 45 -16.41 -34.18 -111.02
N THR A 46 -17.31 -34.54 -110.10
CA THR A 46 -17.40 -33.88 -108.78
C THR A 46 -16.07 -34.00 -108.03
N GLN A 47 -15.61 -32.89 -107.42
CA GLN A 47 -14.30 -32.82 -106.76
C GLN A 47 -14.44 -32.63 -105.26
N ALA A 48 -13.86 -33.57 -104.51
CA ALA A 48 -13.76 -33.54 -103.06
C ALA A 48 -12.38 -33.06 -102.63
N THR A 49 -12.35 -32.00 -101.81
CA THR A 49 -11.11 -31.42 -101.31
C THR A 49 -10.84 -31.86 -99.88
N TYR A 50 -9.59 -32.23 -99.59
CA TYR A 50 -9.13 -32.65 -98.28
C TYR A 50 -8.07 -31.70 -97.73
N LYS A 51 -8.10 -31.51 -96.41
CA LYS A 51 -7.05 -30.82 -95.64
C LYS A 51 -6.37 -31.83 -94.73
N CYS A 52 -5.07 -31.66 -94.45
CA CYS A 52 -4.41 -32.52 -93.48
C CYS A 52 -4.91 -32.25 -92.06
N ARG A 53 -4.97 -33.29 -91.23
CA ARG A 53 -5.16 -33.14 -89.78
C ARG A 53 -3.97 -32.40 -89.15
N PRO A 54 -4.16 -31.73 -88.00
CA PRO A 54 -3.05 -31.18 -87.21
C PRO A 54 -1.94 -32.22 -87.00
N GLY A 55 -0.68 -31.81 -87.11
CA GLY A 55 0.47 -32.71 -87.09
C GLY A 55 0.84 -33.31 -88.45
N TYR A 56 0.00 -33.16 -89.48
CA TYR A 56 0.30 -33.58 -90.85
C TYR A 56 0.36 -32.36 -91.79
N ARG A 57 1.19 -32.47 -92.83
CA ARG A 57 1.35 -31.48 -93.90
C ARG A 57 1.32 -32.15 -95.27
N THR A 58 0.94 -31.38 -96.29
CA THR A 58 1.00 -31.80 -97.69
C THR A 58 1.52 -30.64 -98.55
N LEU A 59 2.03 -30.96 -99.74
CA LEU A 59 2.51 -29.96 -100.69
C LEU A 59 1.40 -29.66 -101.71
N GLY A 60 0.45 -28.79 -101.31
CA GLY A 60 -0.68 -28.35 -102.11
C GLY A 60 -2.01 -29.03 -101.75
N THR A 61 -3.07 -28.72 -102.49
CA THR A 61 -4.42 -29.21 -102.17
C THR A 61 -4.61 -30.66 -102.60
N ILE A 62 -5.17 -31.49 -101.72
CA ILE A 62 -5.54 -32.88 -101.98
C ILE A 62 -6.96 -32.89 -102.53
N VAL A 63 -7.12 -33.39 -103.75
CA VAL A 63 -8.41 -33.44 -104.44
C VAL A 63 -8.65 -34.87 -104.94
N LYS A 64 -9.78 -35.46 -104.56
CA LYS A 64 -10.29 -36.70 -105.16
C LYS A 64 -11.45 -36.35 -106.08
N VAL A 65 -11.49 -36.94 -107.26
CA VAL A 65 -12.51 -36.67 -108.27
C VAL A 65 -13.31 -37.94 -108.49
N CYS A 66 -14.63 -37.81 -108.57
CA CYS A 66 -15.49 -38.90 -108.97
C CYS A 66 -15.22 -39.25 -110.44
N LYS A 67 -14.73 -40.46 -110.70
CA LYS A 67 -14.46 -40.95 -112.05
C LYS A 67 -14.88 -42.40 -112.22
N ASN A 68 -15.76 -42.68 -113.18
CA ASN A 68 -16.34 -44.00 -113.46
C ASN A 68 -16.91 -44.66 -112.18
N GLY A 69 -17.67 -43.91 -111.39
CA GLY A 69 -18.31 -44.40 -110.16
C GLY A 69 -17.41 -44.51 -108.92
N GLU A 70 -16.09 -44.26 -109.00
CA GLU A 70 -15.16 -44.28 -107.86
C GLU A 70 -14.47 -42.95 -107.59
N TRP A 71 -14.17 -42.68 -106.30
CA TRP A 71 -13.42 -41.50 -105.88
C TRP A 71 -11.92 -41.74 -106.04
N VAL A 72 -11.32 -41.20 -107.11
CA VAL A 72 -9.90 -41.38 -107.41
C VAL A 72 -9.09 -40.12 -107.13
N PRO A 73 -7.84 -40.23 -106.63
CA PRO A 73 -7.00 -39.07 -106.38
C PRO A 73 -6.60 -38.37 -107.69
N SER A 74 -6.83 -37.06 -107.77
CA SER A 74 -6.41 -36.23 -108.91
C SER A 74 -4.88 -36.23 -109.07
N ASN A 75 -4.16 -36.31 -107.95
CA ASN A 75 -2.71 -36.46 -107.94
C ASN A 75 -2.28 -37.43 -106.81
N PRO A 76 -1.85 -38.67 -107.15
CA PRO A 76 -1.45 -39.68 -106.16
C PRO A 76 -0.27 -39.29 -105.26
N SER A 77 0.55 -38.31 -105.67
CA SER A 77 1.71 -37.85 -104.87
C SER A 77 1.33 -36.86 -103.76
N ARG A 78 0.14 -36.27 -103.83
CA ARG A 78 -0.37 -35.33 -102.82
C ARG A 78 -1.07 -36.12 -101.72
N ILE A 79 -0.28 -36.49 -100.72
CA ILE A 79 -0.74 -37.18 -99.51
C ILE A 79 -0.36 -36.36 -98.28
N CYS A 80 -1.07 -36.56 -97.17
CA CYS A 80 -0.69 -35.99 -95.88
C CYS A 80 0.45 -36.80 -95.24
N ARG A 81 1.61 -36.17 -95.06
CA ARG A 81 2.77 -36.72 -94.34
C ARG A 81 2.90 -36.02 -92.99
N LYS A 82 3.53 -36.65 -92.01
CA LYS A 82 3.78 -35.99 -90.72
C LYS A 82 4.62 -34.72 -90.87
N ARG A 83 4.36 -33.73 -90.03
CA ARG A 83 5.10 -32.47 -89.99
C ARG A 83 6.43 -32.69 -89.24
N PRO A 84 7.58 -32.27 -89.78
CA PRO A 84 8.84 -32.29 -89.03
C PRO A 84 8.87 -31.15 -88.00
N CYS A 85 9.26 -31.45 -86.76
CA CYS A 85 9.50 -30.43 -85.73
C CYS A 85 10.90 -29.81 -85.82
N GLY A 86 11.82 -30.42 -86.59
CA GLY A 86 13.23 -30.02 -86.61
C GLY A 86 14.00 -30.55 -85.40
N HIS A 87 15.28 -30.15 -85.29
CA HIS A 87 16.16 -30.62 -84.23
C HIS A 87 15.61 -30.26 -82.83
N PRO A 88 15.60 -31.17 -81.86
CA PRO A 88 15.09 -30.90 -80.51
C PRO A 88 15.98 -29.95 -79.70
N GLY A 89 17.17 -29.60 -80.18
CA GLY A 89 18.06 -28.65 -79.51
C GLY A 89 18.94 -29.30 -78.45
N ASP A 90 20.19 -28.84 -78.38
CA ASP A 90 21.20 -29.38 -77.47
C ASP A 90 21.18 -28.65 -76.12
N THR A 91 21.39 -29.38 -75.03
CA THR A 91 21.63 -28.79 -73.70
C THR A 91 23.14 -28.82 -73.40
N PRO A 92 23.73 -27.75 -72.83
CA PRO A 92 25.08 -27.82 -72.27
C PRO A 92 25.16 -28.91 -71.19
N PHE A 93 26.26 -29.65 -71.18
CA PHE A 93 26.54 -30.68 -70.18
C PHE A 93 25.45 -31.76 -70.07
N GLY A 94 24.85 -32.10 -71.21
CA GLY A 94 23.93 -33.21 -71.35
C GLY A 94 23.72 -33.60 -72.81
N SER A 95 23.02 -34.70 -73.02
CA SER A 95 22.72 -35.24 -74.35
C SER A 95 21.27 -35.69 -74.43
N PHE A 96 20.73 -35.84 -75.63
CA PHE A 96 19.38 -36.40 -75.82
C PHE A 96 19.40 -37.61 -76.76
N ARG A 97 18.40 -38.48 -76.61
CA ARG A 97 18.15 -39.62 -77.49
C ARG A 97 16.70 -39.63 -77.97
N LEU A 98 16.47 -40.08 -79.20
CA LEU A 98 15.13 -40.33 -79.72
C LEU A 98 14.56 -41.59 -79.04
N ALA A 99 13.54 -41.40 -78.21
CA ALA A 99 12.89 -42.45 -77.45
C ALA A 99 11.67 -43.04 -78.17
N VAL A 100 10.96 -42.23 -78.96
CA VAL A 100 9.81 -42.65 -79.77
C VAL A 100 9.93 -42.06 -81.17
N GLY A 101 9.73 -42.89 -82.20
CA GLY A 101 9.86 -42.54 -83.61
C GLY A 101 11.24 -42.85 -84.22
N SER A 102 11.37 -42.71 -85.53
CA SER A 102 12.64 -42.87 -86.27
C SER A 102 13.19 -41.55 -86.82
N GLU A 103 12.35 -40.50 -86.87
CA GLU A 103 12.70 -39.16 -87.34
C GLU A 103 12.06 -38.11 -86.43
N PHE A 104 12.52 -36.85 -86.49
CA PHE A 104 11.98 -35.73 -85.71
C PHE A 104 10.70 -35.16 -86.32
N GLU A 105 9.69 -36.01 -86.42
CA GLU A 105 8.37 -35.73 -87.00
C GLU A 105 7.25 -35.94 -85.98
N PHE A 106 6.05 -35.43 -86.30
CA PHE A 106 4.87 -35.47 -85.42
C PHE A 106 4.67 -36.85 -84.76
N GLY A 107 4.61 -36.84 -83.43
CA GLY A 107 4.57 -38.02 -82.55
C GLY A 107 5.93 -38.51 -82.04
N ALA A 108 7.04 -37.88 -82.43
CA ALA A 108 8.38 -38.21 -81.92
C ALA A 108 8.57 -37.76 -80.47
N LYS A 109 9.34 -38.51 -79.67
CA LYS A 109 9.71 -38.16 -78.29
C LYS A 109 11.21 -38.27 -78.09
N VAL A 110 11.85 -37.25 -77.56
CA VAL A 110 13.26 -37.27 -77.17
C VAL A 110 13.40 -37.16 -75.65
N VAL A 111 14.39 -37.84 -75.07
CA VAL A 111 14.70 -37.83 -73.63
C VAL A 111 16.13 -37.34 -73.45
N TYR A 112 16.32 -36.42 -72.51
CA TYR A 112 17.56 -35.76 -72.14
C TYR A 112 18.18 -36.44 -70.92
N THR A 113 19.50 -36.54 -70.93
CA THR A 113 20.32 -37.08 -69.84
C THR A 113 21.46 -36.11 -69.56
N CYS A 114 21.64 -35.68 -68.31
CA CYS A 114 22.76 -34.83 -67.91
C CYS A 114 24.06 -35.63 -67.77
N ASP A 115 25.18 -34.97 -68.07
CA ASP A 115 26.52 -35.53 -67.91
C ASP A 115 26.91 -35.66 -66.43
N GLU A 116 27.92 -36.48 -66.13
CA GLU A 116 28.37 -36.74 -64.76
C GLU A 116 28.79 -35.44 -64.04
N GLY A 117 28.20 -35.20 -62.86
CA GLY A 117 28.45 -33.99 -62.05
C GLY A 117 27.43 -32.86 -62.22
N TYR A 118 26.48 -33.01 -63.15
CA TYR A 118 25.39 -32.06 -63.40
C TYR A 118 24.03 -32.68 -63.06
N GLN A 119 23.07 -31.86 -62.65
CA GLN A 119 21.69 -32.29 -62.36
C GLN A 119 20.68 -31.54 -63.23
N LEU A 120 19.63 -32.24 -63.64
CA LEU A 120 18.53 -31.68 -64.42
C LEU A 120 17.77 -30.64 -63.59
N LEU A 121 17.67 -29.43 -64.11
CA LEU A 121 16.93 -28.35 -63.50
C LEU A 121 15.46 -28.41 -63.97
N GLY A 122 14.63 -29.08 -63.18
CA GLY A 122 13.21 -29.31 -63.44
C GLY A 122 12.82 -30.79 -63.43
N GLU A 123 11.52 -31.08 -63.53
CA GLU A 123 10.98 -32.44 -63.43
C GLU A 123 10.85 -33.15 -64.80
N ILE A 124 10.90 -32.40 -65.90
CA ILE A 124 10.63 -32.93 -67.24
C ILE A 124 11.95 -33.12 -67.99
N ASP A 125 12.32 -34.37 -68.24
CA ASP A 125 13.52 -34.78 -68.96
C ASP A 125 13.27 -35.05 -70.45
N TYR A 126 12.07 -34.79 -70.97
CA TYR A 126 11.71 -35.14 -72.34
C TYR A 126 11.01 -34.01 -73.10
N ARG A 127 11.04 -34.09 -74.42
CA ARG A 127 10.27 -33.25 -75.33
C ARG A 127 9.52 -34.12 -76.33
N GLU A 128 8.28 -33.78 -76.65
CA GLU A 128 7.46 -34.47 -77.65
C GLU A 128 7.16 -33.54 -78.83
N CYS A 129 7.18 -34.08 -80.05
CA CYS A 129 6.90 -33.34 -81.27
C CYS A 129 5.40 -33.36 -81.54
N ASP A 130 4.74 -32.27 -81.19
CA ASP A 130 3.31 -32.06 -81.38
C ASP A 130 3.03 -31.25 -82.66
N ALA A 131 1.77 -30.90 -82.93
CA ALA A 131 1.34 -30.25 -84.17
C ALA A 131 2.01 -28.89 -84.41
N ASP A 132 2.38 -28.19 -83.33
CA ASP A 132 2.97 -26.86 -83.32
C ASP A 132 4.50 -26.85 -83.12
N GLY A 133 5.12 -28.00 -82.82
CA GLY A 133 6.55 -28.12 -82.53
C GLY A 133 6.82 -28.95 -81.28
N TRP A 134 8.00 -28.78 -80.70
CA TRP A 134 8.37 -29.46 -79.44
C TRP A 134 7.60 -28.87 -78.25
N THR A 135 7.08 -29.73 -77.37
CA THR A 135 6.10 -29.42 -76.29
C THR A 135 6.52 -28.37 -75.24
N ASN A 136 7.80 -28.25 -74.94
CA ASN A 136 8.38 -27.50 -73.82
C ASN A 136 9.78 -27.00 -74.20
N ASP A 137 10.40 -26.11 -73.41
CA ASP A 137 11.78 -25.64 -73.65
C ASP A 137 12.83 -26.75 -73.48
N ILE A 138 14.06 -26.49 -73.95
CA ILE A 138 15.18 -27.43 -73.79
C ILE A 138 15.51 -27.60 -72.29
N PRO A 139 15.49 -28.82 -71.73
CA PRO A 139 15.86 -29.04 -70.33
C PRO A 139 17.30 -28.63 -70.04
N ILE A 140 17.58 -28.05 -68.87
CA ILE A 140 18.90 -27.48 -68.51
C ILE A 140 19.60 -28.36 -67.47
N CYS A 141 20.90 -28.61 -67.64
CA CYS A 141 21.74 -29.30 -66.66
C CYS A 141 22.63 -28.28 -65.90
N GLU A 142 22.50 -28.18 -64.57
CA GLU A 142 23.30 -27.27 -63.72
C GLU A 142 24.31 -28.05 -62.85
N GLY A 143 25.52 -27.51 -62.70
CA GLY A 143 26.59 -28.10 -61.90
C GLY A 143 26.53 -27.65 -60.43
N ASN A 144 27.00 -28.51 -59.52
CA ASN A 144 27.04 -28.25 -58.07
C ASN A 144 28.14 -27.25 -57.62
N GLU A 145 28.30 -26.11 -58.30
CA GLU A 145 29.30 -25.10 -57.93
C GLU A 145 28.75 -24.05 -56.96
N LYS A 146 28.96 -24.28 -55.65
CA LYS A 146 29.40 -23.30 -54.62
C LYS A 146 29.31 -23.90 -53.20
N ARG A 147 30.41 -24.44 -52.68
CA ARG A 147 30.55 -24.85 -51.25
C ARG A 147 31.80 -24.26 -50.57
N PHE A 148 32.26 -23.11 -51.02
CA PHE A 148 33.40 -22.43 -50.40
C PHE A 148 32.97 -21.08 -49.82
N CYS A 149 33.41 -20.79 -48.59
CA CYS A 149 33.31 -19.44 -48.04
C CYS A 149 34.41 -18.54 -48.61
N PRO A 150 34.14 -17.23 -48.78
CA PRO A 150 35.19 -16.27 -49.09
C PRO A 150 36.19 -16.18 -47.92
N PRO A 151 37.37 -15.58 -48.13
CA PRO A 151 38.30 -15.29 -47.03
C PRO A 151 37.59 -14.61 -45.84
N PRO A 152 37.99 -14.95 -44.60
CA PRO A 152 37.50 -14.34 -43.37
C PRO A 152 37.31 -12.82 -43.48
N PRO A 153 36.13 -12.28 -43.11
CA PRO A 153 35.94 -10.84 -43.08
C PRO A 153 36.85 -10.21 -42.03
N GLN A 154 37.35 -9.01 -42.32
CA GLN A 154 38.16 -8.25 -41.36
C GLN A 154 37.26 -7.75 -40.23
N ILE A 155 37.51 -8.22 -39.01
CA ILE A 155 36.79 -7.80 -37.81
C ILE A 155 37.55 -6.60 -37.20
N PRO A 156 36.91 -5.44 -36.99
CA PRO A 156 37.57 -4.29 -36.39
C PRO A 156 38.19 -4.64 -35.02
N ASN A 157 39.42 -4.17 -34.78
CA ASN A 157 40.18 -4.41 -33.54
C ASN A 157 40.46 -5.91 -33.26
N ALA A 158 40.39 -6.77 -34.28
CA ALA A 158 40.89 -8.14 -34.22
C ALA A 158 42.33 -8.24 -34.72
N GLN A 159 43.06 -9.24 -34.26
CA GLN A 159 44.37 -9.61 -34.82
C GLN A 159 44.18 -10.13 -36.25
N VAL A 160 45.20 -9.96 -37.09
CA VAL A 160 45.15 -10.37 -38.49
C VAL A 160 44.99 -11.89 -38.56
N ILE A 161 43.90 -12.33 -39.19
CA ILE A 161 43.63 -13.76 -39.42
C ILE A 161 44.47 -14.19 -40.64
N GLU A 162 45.36 -15.17 -40.47
CA GLU A 162 46.08 -15.77 -41.60
C GLU A 162 45.08 -16.45 -42.56
N THR A 163 45.04 -15.99 -43.81
CA THR A 163 44.00 -16.40 -44.78
C THR A 163 44.44 -17.55 -45.67
N THR A 164 43.65 -18.62 -45.74
CA THR A 164 43.61 -19.51 -46.90
C THR A 164 42.53 -19.05 -47.89
N VAL A 165 42.73 -19.25 -49.19
CA VAL A 165 41.85 -18.66 -50.24
C VAL A 165 40.52 -19.42 -50.39
N LYS A 166 40.37 -20.61 -49.79
CA LYS A 166 39.19 -21.49 -49.95
C LYS A 166 38.88 -22.23 -48.64
N TYR A 167 37.80 -21.86 -47.96
CA TYR A 167 37.32 -22.57 -46.76
C TYR A 167 36.14 -23.48 -47.09
N LEU A 168 36.19 -24.73 -46.65
CA LEU A 168 35.13 -25.72 -46.82
C LEU A 168 33.97 -25.51 -45.84
N ASP A 169 32.79 -25.96 -46.24
CA ASP A 169 31.62 -26.01 -45.36
C ASP A 169 31.93 -26.79 -44.07
N GLY A 170 31.70 -26.18 -42.92
CA GLY A 170 32.00 -26.71 -41.59
C GLY A 170 33.35 -26.28 -40.99
N GLU A 171 34.26 -25.70 -41.77
CA GLU A 171 35.54 -25.20 -41.24
C GLU A 171 35.34 -24.01 -40.31
N LYS A 172 36.21 -23.94 -39.30
CA LYS A 172 36.16 -22.94 -38.25
C LYS A 172 37.42 -22.08 -38.22
N VAL A 173 37.24 -20.82 -37.89
CA VAL A 173 38.34 -19.86 -37.73
C VAL A 173 38.17 -19.16 -36.38
N SER A 174 39.21 -19.21 -35.55
CA SER A 174 39.25 -18.49 -34.27
C SER A 174 39.58 -17.03 -34.49
N VAL A 175 38.90 -16.14 -33.75
CA VAL A 175 39.12 -14.70 -33.81
C VAL A 175 39.70 -14.23 -32.48
N LEU A 176 40.92 -13.72 -32.51
CA LEU A 176 41.56 -13.11 -31.34
C LEU A 176 41.51 -11.59 -31.45
N CYS A 177 41.01 -10.91 -30.41
CA CYS A 177 40.99 -9.46 -30.37
C CYS A 177 42.38 -8.86 -30.06
N GLN A 178 42.61 -7.63 -30.49
CA GLN A 178 43.82 -6.86 -30.18
C GLN A 178 43.88 -6.52 -28.68
N ASP A 179 45.09 -6.17 -28.20
CA ASP A 179 45.27 -5.72 -26.82
C ASP A 179 44.36 -4.52 -26.51
N GLY A 180 43.72 -4.55 -25.34
CA GLY A 180 42.68 -3.59 -24.97
C GLY A 180 41.26 -3.94 -25.41
N TYR A 181 41.03 -5.06 -26.11
CA TYR A 181 39.69 -5.50 -26.54
C TYR A 181 39.34 -6.90 -26.04
N LEU A 182 38.04 -7.20 -25.92
CA LEU A 182 37.47 -8.51 -25.54
C LEU A 182 36.55 -9.04 -26.64
N THR A 183 36.57 -10.35 -26.84
CA THR A 183 35.68 -11.04 -27.78
C THR A 183 34.27 -11.14 -27.19
N GLN A 184 33.31 -10.47 -27.80
CA GLN A 184 31.89 -10.56 -27.47
C GLN A 184 31.19 -11.47 -28.48
N GLY A 185 30.70 -12.62 -28.01
CA GLY A 185 30.07 -13.65 -28.82
C GLY A 185 30.94 -14.91 -28.93
N PRO A 186 30.73 -15.75 -29.95
CA PRO A 186 31.47 -16.99 -30.13
C PRO A 186 32.94 -16.71 -30.55
N GLU A 187 33.89 -17.40 -29.93
CA GLU A 187 35.34 -17.27 -30.21
C GLU A 187 35.74 -17.79 -31.60
N GLU A 188 34.89 -18.62 -32.21
CA GLU A 188 35.08 -19.21 -33.53
C GLU A 188 33.91 -18.85 -34.46
N MET A 189 34.22 -18.42 -35.67
CA MET A 189 33.26 -18.35 -36.77
C MET A 189 33.31 -19.62 -37.61
N VAL A 190 32.16 -20.01 -38.17
CA VAL A 190 32.01 -21.28 -38.91
C VAL A 190 31.51 -21.02 -40.33
N CYS A 191 32.17 -21.61 -41.32
CA CYS A 191 31.70 -21.57 -42.71
C CYS A 191 30.46 -22.46 -42.86
N LYS A 192 29.31 -21.90 -43.25
CA LYS A 192 28.09 -22.66 -43.59
C LYS A 192 27.41 -22.12 -44.85
N HIS A 193 27.14 -23.00 -45.80
CA HIS A 193 26.53 -22.74 -47.11
C HIS A 193 27.20 -21.56 -47.84
N GLY A 194 28.55 -21.50 -47.80
CA GLY A 194 29.32 -20.43 -48.45
C GLY A 194 29.30 -19.07 -47.72
N ARG A 195 28.79 -18.99 -46.48
CA ARG A 195 28.82 -17.78 -45.63
C ARG A 195 29.35 -18.06 -44.23
N TRP A 196 30.14 -17.12 -43.70
CA TRP A 196 30.57 -17.15 -42.30
C TRP A 196 29.40 -16.90 -41.35
N GLN A 197 29.24 -17.80 -40.38
CA GLN A 197 28.29 -17.70 -39.27
C GLN A 197 29.04 -17.34 -37.99
N SER A 198 28.32 -16.85 -36.98
CA SER A 198 28.90 -16.63 -35.64
C SER A 198 30.01 -15.58 -35.63
N LEU A 199 29.79 -14.40 -36.24
CA LEU A 199 30.77 -13.31 -36.29
C LEU A 199 30.93 -12.63 -34.90
N PRO A 200 32.10 -12.72 -34.25
CA PRO A 200 32.34 -12.04 -32.98
C PRO A 200 32.56 -10.55 -33.16
N ARG A 201 32.44 -9.81 -32.04
CA ARG A 201 32.77 -8.38 -31.96
C ARG A 201 33.87 -8.16 -30.95
N CYS A 202 34.89 -7.39 -31.31
CA CYS A 202 35.90 -6.94 -30.37
C CYS A 202 35.43 -5.64 -29.70
N THR A 203 35.13 -5.69 -28.40
CA THR A 203 34.70 -4.53 -27.61
C THR A 203 35.81 -4.04 -26.70
N GLU A 204 35.92 -2.72 -26.54
CA GLU A 204 36.98 -2.12 -25.74
C GLU A 204 36.86 -2.52 -24.25
N LYS A 205 37.99 -2.82 -23.62
CA LYS A 205 38.11 -3.07 -22.19
C LYS A 205 37.96 -1.75 -21.45
N ILE A 206 36.74 -1.49 -20.95
CA ILE A 206 36.48 -0.30 -20.13
C ILE A 206 37.15 -0.49 -18.75
N PRO A 207 38.03 0.43 -18.31
CA PRO A 207 38.63 0.37 -16.99
C PRO A 207 37.61 0.74 -15.90
N CYS A 208 37.78 0.18 -14.71
CA CYS A 208 36.97 0.52 -13.54
C CYS A 208 37.53 1.73 -12.81
N SER A 209 36.65 2.51 -12.17
CA SER A 209 37.02 3.51 -11.18
C SER A 209 37.49 2.85 -9.86
N GLN A 210 37.81 3.67 -8.86
CA GLN A 210 38.21 3.21 -7.54
C GLN A 210 37.27 2.11 -6.98
N PRO A 211 37.83 1.02 -6.41
CA PRO A 211 37.04 -0.04 -5.81
C PRO A 211 36.12 0.49 -4.70
N PRO A 212 34.84 0.06 -4.65
CA PRO A 212 33.88 0.53 -3.65
C PRO A 212 34.28 0.19 -2.21
N LYS A 213 34.08 1.12 -1.28
CA LYS A 213 34.24 0.83 0.16
C LYS A 213 33.08 -0.07 0.63
N ILE A 214 33.39 -1.04 1.48
CA ILE A 214 32.40 -1.92 2.13
C ILE A 214 32.35 -1.61 3.62
N GLU A 215 31.20 -1.86 4.26
CA GLU A 215 31.10 -1.68 5.71
C GLU A 215 31.84 -2.77 6.47
N HIS A 216 32.53 -2.38 7.55
CA HIS A 216 33.34 -3.26 8.38
C HIS A 216 34.39 -4.07 7.62
N GLY A 217 34.92 -3.51 6.52
CA GLY A 217 35.96 -4.15 5.75
C GLY A 217 36.77 -3.17 4.91
N SER A 218 37.99 -3.58 4.61
CA SER A 218 38.97 -2.81 3.86
C SER A 218 39.66 -3.68 2.82
N ILE A 219 40.24 -3.04 1.81
CA ILE A 219 41.06 -3.76 0.83
C ILE A 219 42.32 -4.23 1.56
N LYS A 220 42.63 -5.53 1.43
CA LYS A 220 43.80 -6.13 2.05
C LYS A 220 45.05 -5.39 1.57
N SER A 221 45.71 -4.69 2.50
CA SER A 221 46.93 -3.95 2.19
C SER A 221 47.95 -4.88 1.54
N PRO A 222 48.53 -4.48 0.41
CA PRO A 222 49.59 -5.23 -0.22
C PRO A 222 50.89 -5.17 0.59
N ARG A 223 51.78 -6.12 0.33
CA ARG A 223 53.03 -6.27 1.07
C ARG A 223 54.18 -5.45 0.47
N SER A 224 54.09 -5.04 -0.80
CA SER A 224 55.12 -4.25 -1.48
C SER A 224 54.70 -2.78 -1.66
N SER A 225 55.69 -1.91 -1.90
CA SER A 225 55.46 -0.50 -2.28
C SER A 225 54.83 -0.35 -3.67
N GLU A 226 55.18 -1.21 -4.62
CA GLU A 226 54.66 -1.20 -6.00
C GLU A 226 53.15 -1.53 -6.06
N GLU A 227 52.67 -2.39 -5.17
CA GLU A 227 51.25 -2.72 -5.07
C GLU A 227 50.42 -1.64 -4.34
N ARG A 228 51.04 -0.78 -3.52
CA ARG A 228 50.36 0.36 -2.88
C ARG A 228 49.99 1.44 -3.89
N ASP A 229 50.89 1.73 -4.82
CA ASP A 229 50.66 2.70 -5.90
C ASP A 229 49.48 2.27 -6.81
N LEU A 230 49.24 0.96 -6.95
CA LEU A 230 48.08 0.44 -7.67
C LEU A 230 46.75 0.79 -6.98
N ILE A 231 46.66 0.74 -5.65
CA ILE A 231 45.41 1.01 -4.88
C ILE A 231 45.02 2.50 -4.86
N GLU A 232 45.98 3.38 -5.14
CA GLU A 232 45.75 4.82 -5.28
C GLU A 232 45.54 5.26 -6.74
N SER A 233 45.54 4.32 -7.69
CA SER A 233 45.19 4.61 -9.07
C SER A 233 43.73 5.08 -9.18
N SER A 234 43.50 6.04 -10.08
CA SER A 234 42.16 6.53 -10.41
C SER A 234 41.43 5.64 -11.43
N SER A 235 42.15 4.72 -12.09
CA SER A 235 41.65 3.87 -13.16
C SER A 235 42.31 2.48 -13.12
N TYR A 236 41.50 1.42 -13.19
CA TYR A 236 41.91 0.02 -13.06
C TYR A 236 41.56 -0.77 -14.31
N GLU A 237 42.53 -1.47 -14.89
CA GLU A 237 42.32 -2.25 -16.11
C GLU A 237 41.34 -3.42 -15.87
N HIS A 238 40.61 -3.80 -16.91
CA HIS A 238 39.76 -4.99 -16.87
C HIS A 238 40.54 -6.24 -16.47
N GLY A 239 40.00 -7.02 -15.53
CA GLY A 239 40.65 -8.20 -14.95
C GLY A 239 41.40 -7.90 -13.64
N THR A 240 41.62 -6.62 -13.30
CA THR A 240 42.20 -6.23 -12.00
C THR A 240 41.35 -6.80 -10.87
N THR A 241 42.01 -7.45 -9.92
CA THR A 241 41.34 -8.12 -8.80
C THR A 241 41.88 -7.63 -7.45
N PHE A 242 40.97 -7.26 -6.55
CA PHE A 242 41.29 -6.89 -5.17
C PHE A 242 40.71 -7.90 -4.18
N SER A 243 41.43 -8.14 -3.08
CA SER A 243 40.95 -8.95 -1.96
C SER A 243 40.57 -8.04 -0.80
N TYR A 244 39.42 -8.27 -0.19
CA TYR A 244 38.97 -7.58 1.02
C TYR A 244 39.31 -8.39 2.27
N VAL A 245 39.48 -7.68 3.36
CA VAL A 245 39.57 -8.20 4.72
C VAL A 245 38.54 -7.48 5.58
N CYS A 246 37.85 -8.20 6.46
CA CYS A 246 36.92 -7.58 7.39
C CYS A 246 37.65 -7.05 8.62
N ASP A 247 37.07 -6.04 9.24
CA ASP A 247 37.52 -5.50 10.52
C ASP A 247 37.36 -6.54 11.64
N ASP A 248 38.05 -6.33 12.76
CA ASP A 248 37.98 -7.23 13.90
C ASP A 248 36.53 -7.40 14.39
N GLY A 249 36.15 -8.66 14.64
CA GLY A 249 34.79 -9.05 15.02
C GLY A 249 33.84 -9.31 13.84
N PHE A 250 34.33 -9.19 12.61
CA PHE A 250 33.58 -9.53 11.41
C PHE A 250 34.31 -10.60 10.58
N ARG A 251 33.54 -11.41 9.85
CA ARG A 251 34.06 -12.40 8.91
C ARG A 251 33.41 -12.23 7.55
N ILE A 252 34.09 -12.65 6.49
CA ILE A 252 33.54 -12.65 5.14
C ILE A 252 32.46 -13.72 5.02
N SER A 253 31.35 -13.40 4.37
CA SER A 253 30.22 -14.32 4.18
C SER A 253 30.48 -15.38 3.11
N GLU A 254 31.06 -14.97 1.97
CA GLU A 254 31.23 -15.79 0.77
C GLU A 254 32.65 -15.62 0.17
N GLU A 255 32.77 -14.97 -0.99
CA GLU A 255 34.01 -14.70 -1.70
C GLU A 255 34.65 -13.40 -1.18
N ASN A 256 35.99 -13.35 -1.05
CA ASN A 256 36.71 -12.16 -0.62
C ASN A 256 37.34 -11.34 -1.76
N ARG A 257 37.16 -11.75 -3.01
CA ARG A 257 37.76 -11.14 -4.20
C ARG A 257 36.72 -10.38 -5.01
N VAL A 258 37.10 -9.21 -5.50
CA VAL A 258 36.34 -8.47 -6.50
C VAL A 258 37.19 -8.25 -7.73
N THR A 259 36.60 -8.39 -8.91
CA THR A 259 37.30 -8.29 -10.20
C THR A 259 36.61 -7.24 -11.07
N CYS A 260 37.40 -6.40 -11.74
CA CYS A 260 36.91 -5.39 -12.67
C CYS A 260 36.44 -6.01 -13.99
N ASN A 261 35.15 -5.95 -14.27
CA ASN A 261 34.49 -6.47 -15.46
C ASN A 261 33.87 -5.34 -16.27
N MET A 262 34.52 -4.94 -17.38
CA MET A 262 34.05 -3.90 -18.30
C MET A 262 33.53 -2.63 -17.58
N GLY A 263 34.37 -2.01 -16.76
CA GLY A 263 34.05 -0.78 -16.02
C GLY A 263 33.23 -0.97 -14.74
N LYS A 264 32.80 -2.21 -14.42
CA LYS A 264 32.08 -2.52 -13.18
C LYS A 264 32.80 -3.58 -12.35
N TRP A 265 32.93 -3.34 -11.06
CA TRP A 265 33.41 -4.35 -10.12
C TRP A 265 32.39 -5.48 -9.99
N SER A 266 32.87 -6.72 -9.84
CA SER A 266 32.04 -7.89 -9.53
C SER A 266 31.34 -7.75 -8.16
N SER A 267 30.50 -8.73 -7.80
CA SER A 267 29.78 -8.76 -6.52
C SER A 267 30.72 -8.50 -5.34
N LEU A 268 30.37 -7.51 -4.51
CA LEU A 268 31.18 -7.11 -3.38
C LEU A 268 31.04 -8.11 -2.21
N PRO A 269 32.13 -8.41 -1.48
CA PRO A 269 32.07 -9.19 -0.25
C PRO A 269 31.20 -8.51 0.81
N ARG A 270 30.54 -9.32 1.64
CA ARG A 270 29.83 -8.85 2.83
C ARG A 270 30.55 -9.30 4.09
N CYS A 271 30.90 -8.33 4.93
CA CYS A 271 31.40 -8.59 6.28
C CYS A 271 30.21 -8.79 7.22
N VAL A 272 30.10 -10.01 7.77
CA VAL A 272 29.06 -10.39 8.72
C VAL A 272 29.67 -10.50 10.10
N GLY A 273 29.00 -9.91 11.10
CA GLY A 273 29.50 -9.94 12.47
C GLY A 273 29.56 -11.36 13.00
N ILE A 274 30.63 -11.67 13.73
CA ILE A 274 30.84 -12.98 14.32
C ILE A 274 29.83 -13.14 15.48
N PRO A 275 29.09 -14.27 15.54
CA PRO A 275 28.16 -14.50 16.64
C PRO A 275 28.94 -14.68 17.96
N CYS A 276 28.38 -14.15 19.04
CA CYS A 276 28.92 -14.33 20.38
C CYS A 276 28.44 -15.66 20.97
N GLY A 277 29.28 -16.26 21.83
CA GLY A 277 28.86 -17.38 22.68
C GLY A 277 27.96 -16.91 23.84
N PRO A 278 27.70 -17.78 24.82
CA PRO A 278 26.93 -17.44 26.00
C PRO A 278 27.51 -16.20 26.73
N PRO A 279 26.65 -15.31 27.26
CA PRO A 279 27.09 -14.11 27.94
C PRO A 279 27.86 -14.42 29.24
N PRO A 280 28.83 -13.57 29.64
CA PRO A 280 29.64 -13.82 30.82
C PRO A 280 28.80 -13.82 32.10
N SER A 281 29.06 -14.73 33.02
CA SER A 281 28.40 -14.71 34.34
C SER A 281 28.94 -13.55 35.19
N ILE A 282 28.05 -12.76 35.80
CA ILE A 282 28.42 -11.72 36.76
C ILE A 282 28.04 -12.13 38.19
N PRO A 283 28.85 -11.80 39.21
CA PRO A 283 28.49 -12.08 40.60
C PRO A 283 27.18 -11.40 40.99
N LEU A 284 26.28 -12.14 41.64
CA LEU A 284 24.99 -11.64 42.13
C LEU A 284 24.05 -11.11 41.03
N GLY A 285 24.31 -11.42 39.76
CA GLY A 285 23.41 -11.13 38.65
C GLY A 285 23.06 -12.38 37.86
N ILE A 286 21.88 -12.39 37.27
CA ILE A 286 21.38 -13.44 36.39
C ILE A 286 21.01 -12.83 35.03
N VAL A 287 21.34 -13.52 33.94
CA VAL A 287 20.95 -13.11 32.59
C VAL A 287 19.49 -13.53 32.32
N SER A 288 18.74 -12.70 31.60
CA SER A 288 17.30 -12.93 31.34
C SER A 288 17.01 -14.19 30.53
N HIS A 289 17.90 -14.58 29.63
CA HIS A 289 17.80 -15.76 28.78
C HIS A 289 19.22 -16.14 28.34
N GLU A 290 19.52 -17.43 28.35
CA GLU A 290 20.82 -18.00 27.99
C GLU A 290 20.65 -18.94 26.80
N LEU A 291 21.25 -18.58 25.67
CA LEU A 291 21.32 -19.36 24.44
C LEU A 291 22.78 -19.75 24.18
N GLU A 292 22.98 -20.79 23.37
CA GLU A 292 24.32 -21.25 22.99
C GLU A 292 25.06 -20.24 22.07
N SER A 293 24.32 -19.42 21.31
CA SER A 293 24.91 -18.40 20.43
C SER A 293 23.98 -17.21 20.21
N TYR A 294 24.57 -16.03 20.05
CA TYR A 294 23.88 -14.77 19.80
C TYR A 294 24.44 -14.08 18.56
N GLN A 295 23.57 -13.56 17.71
CA GLN A 295 23.98 -12.85 16.51
C GLN A 295 24.60 -11.49 16.84
N TYR A 296 25.42 -10.99 15.92
CA TYR A 296 26.00 -9.65 16.04
C TYR A 296 24.92 -8.59 16.26
N GLY A 297 25.12 -7.74 17.26
CA GLY A 297 24.20 -6.69 17.64
C GLY A 297 23.03 -7.12 18.53
N GLU A 298 22.88 -8.40 18.86
CA GLU A 298 21.91 -8.84 19.86
C GLU A 298 22.28 -8.37 21.27
N GLU A 299 21.27 -8.11 22.08
CA GLU A 299 21.40 -7.53 23.41
C GLU A 299 20.77 -8.46 24.45
N VAL A 300 21.50 -8.71 25.54
CA VAL A 300 21.01 -9.51 26.68
C VAL A 300 21.04 -8.68 27.94
N THR A 301 19.99 -8.82 28.76
CA THR A 301 19.81 -8.00 29.98
C THR A 301 20.15 -8.82 31.22
N TYR A 302 20.86 -8.19 32.15
CA TYR A 302 21.12 -8.73 33.48
C TYR A 302 20.12 -8.18 34.48
N ASN A 303 19.77 -9.03 35.44
CA ASN A 303 19.03 -8.65 36.64
C ASN A 303 19.88 -8.99 37.86
N CYS A 304 20.02 -8.05 38.79
CA CYS A 304 20.70 -8.30 40.06
C CYS A 304 19.80 -9.06 41.04
N SER A 305 20.42 -9.80 41.94
CA SER A 305 19.77 -10.46 43.06
C SER A 305 19.15 -9.44 44.03
N GLU A 306 18.25 -9.93 44.89
CA GLU A 306 17.51 -9.07 45.81
C GLU A 306 18.45 -8.24 46.71
N GLY A 307 18.25 -6.92 46.73
CA GLY A 307 19.03 -5.96 47.51
C GLY A 307 20.22 -5.32 46.78
N PHE A 308 20.46 -5.73 45.53
CA PHE A 308 21.50 -5.19 44.66
C PHE A 308 20.87 -4.49 43.46
N GLY A 309 21.44 -3.34 43.09
CA GLY A 309 21.10 -2.61 41.87
C GLY A 309 22.22 -2.69 40.85
N ILE A 310 21.87 -2.43 39.60
CA ILE A 310 22.79 -2.45 38.47
C ILE A 310 23.58 -1.14 38.46
N ASP A 311 24.90 -1.24 38.42
CA ASP A 311 25.84 -0.16 38.15
C ASP A 311 26.34 -0.28 36.71
N GLY A 312 25.97 0.68 35.87
CA GLY A 312 26.19 0.67 34.42
C GLY A 312 24.94 0.29 33.60
N PRO A 313 25.08 0.03 32.29
CA PRO A 313 23.99 -0.39 31.44
C PRO A 313 23.49 -1.79 31.82
N ALA A 314 22.17 -1.94 32.00
CA ALA A 314 21.57 -3.22 32.40
C ALA A 314 21.69 -4.33 31.35
N PHE A 315 22.14 -3.99 30.14
CA PHE A 315 22.30 -4.92 29.03
C PHE A 315 23.72 -4.87 28.48
N ILE A 316 24.13 -5.98 27.88
CA ILE A 316 25.34 -6.08 27.06
C ILE A 316 24.95 -6.42 25.63
N LYS A 317 25.80 -6.04 24.68
CA LYS A 317 25.61 -6.23 23.25
C LYS A 317 26.70 -7.12 22.68
N CYS A 318 26.36 -7.98 21.73
CA CYS A 318 27.35 -8.75 20.99
C CYS A 318 28.07 -7.86 19.97
N VAL A 319 29.36 -7.61 20.19
CA VAL A 319 30.25 -6.78 19.38
C VAL A 319 31.25 -7.68 18.63
N GLY A 320 30.74 -8.59 17.82
CA GLY A 320 31.56 -9.38 16.88
C GLY A 320 32.41 -10.43 17.58
N GLY A 321 31.78 -11.45 18.14
CA GLY A 321 32.44 -12.55 18.87
C GLY A 321 32.82 -12.23 20.31
N GLN A 322 32.76 -10.95 20.72
CA GLN A 322 32.94 -10.52 22.11
C GLN A 322 31.73 -9.73 22.59
N TRP A 323 31.41 -9.86 23.87
CA TRP A 323 30.38 -9.06 24.52
C TRP A 323 30.94 -7.70 24.96
N SER A 324 30.10 -6.66 24.93
CA SER A 324 30.40 -5.37 25.56
C SER A 324 30.61 -5.53 27.08
N GLU A 325 31.20 -4.52 27.72
CA GLU A 325 31.50 -4.57 29.15
C GLU A 325 30.25 -4.88 30.00
N PRO A 326 30.30 -5.92 30.86
CA PRO A 326 29.15 -6.31 31.67
C PRO A 326 28.95 -5.39 32.88
N PRO A 327 27.69 -5.17 33.32
CA PRO A 327 27.40 -4.35 34.48
C PRO A 327 27.84 -5.01 35.79
N LYS A 328 27.90 -4.20 36.86
CA LYS A 328 28.20 -4.69 38.22
C LYS A 328 26.95 -4.60 39.09
N CYS A 329 26.69 -5.64 39.88
CA CYS A 329 25.66 -5.59 40.91
C CYS A 329 26.24 -5.00 42.19
N ILE A 330 25.77 -3.81 42.57
CA ILE A 330 26.20 -3.10 43.78
C ILE A 330 25.04 -3.03 44.78
N LYS A 331 25.34 -2.98 46.08
CA LYS A 331 24.30 -2.80 47.11
C LYS A 331 23.67 -1.42 46.92
N THR A 332 22.37 -1.36 46.63
CA THR A 332 21.64 -0.09 46.41
C THR A 332 20.56 0.17 47.46
N ASP A 333 20.20 -0.85 48.23
CA ASP A 333 19.26 -0.74 49.32
C ASP A 333 19.76 0.21 50.43
N CYS A 334 18.83 0.97 51.01
CA CYS A 334 19.11 1.80 52.17
C CYS A 334 18.87 1.00 53.45
N ASP A 335 19.91 0.89 54.26
CA ASP A 335 19.79 0.38 55.62
C ASP A 335 19.27 1.51 56.53
N ASN A 336 18.43 1.17 57.51
CA ASN A 336 17.92 2.08 58.54
C ASN A 336 17.20 3.34 58.03
N LEU A 337 15.89 3.43 58.28
CA LEU A 337 15.13 4.64 57.99
C LEU A 337 15.58 5.82 58.89
N PRO A 338 15.91 7.00 58.33
CA PRO A 338 16.28 8.18 59.11
C PRO A 338 15.13 8.62 60.02
N THR A 339 15.50 9.21 61.15
CA THR A 339 14.56 9.79 62.11
C THR A 339 14.58 11.30 61.98
N PHE A 340 13.40 11.90 61.87
CA PHE A 340 13.22 13.34 61.78
C PHE A 340 12.54 13.86 63.06
N GLU A 341 12.78 15.13 63.38
CA GLU A 341 12.21 15.76 64.56
C GLU A 341 10.67 15.84 64.44
N ILE A 342 9.94 15.33 65.45
CA ILE A 342 8.47 15.27 65.55
C ILE A 342 7.77 14.36 64.53
N ALA A 343 8.22 14.31 63.27
CA ALA A 343 7.63 13.50 62.21
C ALA A 343 7.80 11.99 62.48
N LYS A 344 6.72 11.22 62.32
CA LYS A 344 6.72 9.76 62.52
C LYS A 344 6.38 9.03 61.23
N PRO A 345 7.04 7.91 60.90
CA PRO A 345 6.67 7.11 59.75
C PRO A 345 5.26 6.55 59.94
N THR A 346 4.51 6.46 58.84
CA THR A 346 3.15 5.90 58.84
C THR A 346 3.18 4.37 58.91
N GLU A 347 4.24 3.76 58.35
CA GLU A 347 4.44 2.32 58.29
C GLU A 347 5.44 1.82 59.34
N LYS A 348 5.48 0.49 59.55
CA LYS A 348 6.49 -0.15 60.42
C LYS A 348 7.87 -0.06 59.79
N LYS A 349 8.88 0.28 60.61
CA LYS A 349 10.27 0.34 60.15
C LYS A 349 10.76 -1.04 59.68
N LYS A 350 11.32 -1.10 58.47
CA LYS A 350 11.99 -2.27 57.91
C LYS A 350 13.49 -2.21 58.23
N LYS A 351 14.18 -3.35 58.15
CA LYS A 351 15.64 -3.42 58.33
C LYS A 351 16.41 -2.96 57.07
N SER A 352 15.83 -3.17 55.89
CA SER A 352 16.33 -2.74 54.59
C SER A 352 15.18 -2.20 53.74
N TYR A 353 15.47 -1.24 52.88
CA TYR A 353 14.54 -0.61 51.95
C TYR A 353 15.14 -0.61 50.55
N ARG A 354 14.36 -1.03 49.55
CA ARG A 354 14.84 -1.12 48.16
C ARG A 354 15.12 0.27 47.58
N SER A 355 16.11 0.38 46.71
CA SER A 355 16.32 1.63 45.95
C SER A 355 15.05 1.96 45.14
N GLY A 356 14.54 3.18 45.28
CA GLY A 356 13.25 3.65 44.78
C GLY A 356 12.08 3.54 45.77
N GLU A 357 12.25 2.83 46.89
CA GLU A 357 11.20 2.66 47.90
C GLU A 357 10.97 3.97 48.67
N GLN A 358 9.69 4.31 48.84
CA GLN A 358 9.23 5.55 49.46
C GLN A 358 8.58 5.26 50.81
N VAL A 359 8.91 6.09 51.80
CA VAL A 359 8.31 6.00 53.13
C VAL A 359 7.65 7.32 53.47
N THR A 360 6.35 7.26 53.76
CA THR A 360 5.54 8.43 54.11
C THR A 360 5.58 8.69 55.61
N PHE A 361 5.79 9.94 55.98
CA PHE A 361 5.79 10.47 57.33
C PHE A 361 4.54 11.27 57.62
N ARG A 362 4.18 11.36 58.90
CA ARG A 362 3.07 12.17 59.39
C ARG A 362 3.47 12.94 60.64
N CYS A 363 2.94 14.16 60.77
CA CYS A 363 3.06 14.94 61.97
C CYS A 363 1.93 14.60 62.97
N PRO A 364 2.25 14.34 64.25
CA PRO A 364 1.23 14.23 65.29
C PRO A 364 0.61 15.62 65.57
N PRO A 365 -0.69 15.72 65.87
CA PRO A 365 -1.30 16.97 66.33
C PRO A 365 -0.58 17.53 67.57
N PRO A 366 -0.36 18.86 67.68
CA PRO A 366 -0.88 19.95 66.84
C PRO A 366 0.02 20.32 65.65
N TYR A 367 0.97 19.48 65.25
CA TYR A 367 1.87 19.80 64.14
C TYR A 367 1.27 19.35 62.80
N ARG A 368 1.58 20.09 61.73
CA ARG A 368 1.20 19.75 60.36
C ARG A 368 2.46 19.69 59.48
N MET A 369 2.40 18.85 58.44
CA MET A 369 3.47 18.74 57.44
C MET A 369 3.69 20.10 56.75
N ASP A 370 4.95 20.51 56.64
CA ASP A 370 5.42 21.66 55.88
C ASP A 370 6.37 21.17 54.79
N GLY A 371 5.90 21.12 53.54
CA GLY A 371 6.62 20.51 52.41
C GLY A 371 6.30 19.02 52.21
N SER A 372 7.30 18.26 51.74
CA SER A 372 7.15 16.84 51.39
C SER A 372 6.97 15.96 52.63
N ASP A 373 6.01 15.03 52.57
CA ASP A 373 5.79 13.97 53.56
C ASP A 373 6.49 12.65 53.20
N ILE A 374 7.18 12.59 52.07
CA ILE A 374 7.83 11.38 51.56
C ILE A 374 9.35 11.49 51.65
N VAL A 375 9.97 10.39 52.07
CA VAL A 375 11.41 10.16 51.97
C VAL A 375 11.65 8.94 51.07
N THR A 376 12.55 9.07 50.10
CA THR A 376 12.85 8.05 49.10
C THR A 376 14.25 7.50 49.30
N CYS A 377 14.39 6.17 49.29
CA CYS A 377 15.71 5.54 49.21
C CYS A 377 16.22 5.61 47.77
N VAL A 378 17.42 6.13 47.55
CA VAL A 378 18.07 6.15 46.23
C VAL A 378 19.54 5.80 46.42
N ASN A 379 19.94 4.63 45.91
CA ASN A 379 21.33 4.15 45.89
C ASN A 379 22.03 4.33 47.25
N THR A 380 21.52 3.67 48.29
CA THR A 380 21.97 3.71 49.70
C THR A 380 21.75 5.04 50.45
N LYS A 381 21.28 6.09 49.78
CA LYS A 381 21.03 7.41 50.38
C LYS A 381 19.54 7.70 50.48
N TRP A 382 19.12 8.23 51.63
CA TRP A 382 17.76 8.73 51.80
C TRP A 382 17.65 10.17 51.31
N ILE A 383 16.68 10.44 50.45
CA ILE A 383 16.37 11.75 49.88
C ILE A 383 15.00 12.19 50.40
N GLY A 384 14.91 13.42 50.88
CA GLY A 384 13.68 13.99 51.44
C GLY A 384 13.80 14.26 52.94
N GLN A 385 13.23 15.39 53.37
CA GLN A 385 13.28 15.85 54.76
C GLN A 385 11.88 16.34 55.18
N PRO A 386 11.07 15.48 55.82
CA PRO A 386 9.76 15.87 56.32
C PRO A 386 9.92 16.85 57.49
N VAL A 387 9.28 18.01 57.38
CA VAL A 387 9.29 19.06 58.41
C VAL A 387 7.90 19.20 59.01
N CYS A 388 7.83 19.26 60.33
CA CYS A 388 6.59 19.47 61.07
C CYS A 388 6.53 20.90 61.61
N LYS A 389 5.49 21.65 61.20
CA LYS A 389 5.23 23.02 61.65
C LYS A 389 4.06 23.05 62.62
N ASP A 390 4.23 23.75 63.74
CA ASP A 390 3.17 23.95 64.74
C ASP A 390 2.05 24.83 64.15
N ASN A 391 0.81 24.34 64.20
CA ASN A 391 -0.36 25.05 63.69
C ASN A 391 -1.15 25.78 64.80
N SER A 392 -0.58 25.88 66.00
CA SER A 392 -1.20 26.55 67.13
C SER A 392 -1.00 28.07 67.07
N CYS A 393 -2.04 28.83 67.36
CA CYS A 393 -1.95 30.27 67.56
C CYS A 393 -1.36 30.58 68.94
N VAL A 394 -0.76 31.76 69.08
CA VAL A 394 -0.19 32.23 70.36
C VAL A 394 -1.16 33.24 70.97
N ASN A 395 -0.79 34.52 71.08
CA ASN A 395 -1.64 35.52 71.71
C ASN A 395 -2.84 35.86 70.81
N PRO A 396 -4.07 35.90 71.36
CA PRO A 396 -5.24 36.41 70.64
C PRO A 396 -5.04 37.88 70.21
N PRO A 397 -5.70 38.34 69.12
CA PRO A 397 -5.56 39.71 68.64
C PRO A 397 -5.97 40.74 69.70
N HIS A 398 -5.26 41.86 69.80
CA HIS A 398 -5.64 42.92 70.72
C HIS A 398 -6.81 43.75 70.16
N VAL A 399 -7.88 43.89 70.94
CA VAL A 399 -9.05 44.71 70.59
C VAL A 399 -9.18 45.87 71.59
N PRO A 400 -9.07 47.14 71.16
CA PRO A 400 -9.21 48.30 72.04
C PRO A 400 -10.61 48.34 72.68
N ASN A 401 -10.67 48.76 73.94
CA ASN A 401 -11.92 48.85 74.72
C ASN A 401 -12.70 47.54 74.84
N ALA A 402 -12.02 46.39 74.71
CA ALA A 402 -12.58 45.06 74.95
C ALA A 402 -11.79 44.30 76.03
N THR A 403 -12.45 43.36 76.68
CA THR A 403 -11.85 42.38 77.59
C THR A 403 -12.04 40.97 77.02
N ILE A 404 -11.05 40.10 77.21
CA ILE A 404 -11.13 38.70 76.80
C ILE A 404 -11.74 37.91 77.96
N LEU A 405 -12.85 37.20 77.72
CA LEU A 405 -13.55 36.40 78.73
C LEU A 405 -12.97 34.99 78.88
N THR A 406 -12.30 34.47 77.84
CA THR A 406 -11.69 33.13 77.85
C THR A 406 -10.39 33.12 78.68
N ARG A 407 -10.14 32.06 79.45
CA ARG A 407 -8.88 31.88 80.18
C ARG A 407 -7.69 31.82 79.22
N HIS A 408 -6.64 32.56 79.53
CA HIS A 408 -5.41 32.60 78.75
C HIS A 408 -4.73 31.22 78.69
N LYS A 409 -4.39 30.78 77.48
CA LYS A 409 -3.53 29.61 77.21
C LYS A 409 -2.19 30.08 76.63
N THR A 410 -1.14 29.30 76.85
CA THR A 410 0.19 29.56 76.25
C THR A 410 0.22 29.28 74.74
N LYS A 411 -0.60 28.33 74.26
CA LYS A 411 -0.84 28.03 72.84
C LYS A 411 -2.29 27.60 72.63
N TYR A 412 -2.85 27.93 71.47
CA TYR A 412 -4.22 27.63 71.08
C TYR A 412 -4.19 26.75 69.83
N PRO A 413 -4.46 25.43 69.95
CA PRO A 413 -4.54 24.55 68.78
C PRO A 413 -5.56 25.05 67.75
N SER A 414 -5.34 24.73 66.48
CA SER A 414 -6.31 25.08 65.43
C SER A 414 -7.71 24.54 65.78
N GLY A 415 -8.71 25.42 65.80
CA GLY A 415 -10.09 25.17 66.24
C GLY A 415 -10.45 25.80 67.59
N ASP A 416 -9.47 26.17 68.41
CA ASP A 416 -9.71 26.88 69.67
C ASP A 416 -10.36 28.24 69.43
N LYS A 417 -11.27 28.65 70.34
CA LYS A 417 -11.99 29.91 70.28
C LYS A 417 -11.74 30.80 71.49
N VAL A 418 -11.67 32.10 71.26
CA VAL A 418 -11.49 33.13 72.29
C VAL A 418 -12.60 34.17 72.18
N ARG A 419 -13.27 34.46 73.30
CA ARG A 419 -14.44 35.33 73.35
C ARG A 419 -14.09 36.72 73.89
N TYR A 420 -14.57 37.77 73.22
CA TYR A 420 -14.41 39.17 73.62
C TYR A 420 -15.70 39.76 74.20
N ASP A 421 -15.55 40.75 75.07
CA ASP A 421 -16.63 41.58 75.58
C ASP A 421 -16.21 43.06 75.56
N CYS A 422 -17.08 43.93 75.04
CA CYS A 422 -16.77 45.36 74.97
C CYS A 422 -17.02 46.04 76.32
N ASN A 423 -16.06 46.84 76.76
CA ASN A 423 -16.22 47.65 77.96
C ASN A 423 -17.33 48.69 77.72
N LYS A 424 -18.30 48.81 78.64
CA LYS A 424 -19.36 49.82 78.50
C LYS A 424 -18.75 51.23 78.52
N PRO A 425 -19.24 52.20 77.72
CA PRO A 425 -20.49 52.21 76.95
C PRO A 425 -20.39 51.68 75.50
N PHE A 426 -19.26 51.08 75.10
CA PHE A 426 -19.03 50.64 73.72
C PHE A 426 -19.84 49.37 73.37
N GLU A 427 -20.35 49.29 72.15
CA GLU A 427 -21.04 48.12 71.61
C GLU A 427 -20.13 47.31 70.67
N LEU A 428 -20.30 45.98 70.66
CA LEU A 428 -19.49 45.02 69.88
C LEU A 428 -19.97 44.93 68.43
N PHE A 429 -19.05 45.09 67.48
CA PHE A 429 -19.28 44.94 66.04
C PHE A 429 -18.41 43.81 65.49
N GLY A 430 -19.03 42.78 64.91
CA GLY A 430 -18.35 41.60 64.38
C GLY A 430 -18.69 40.33 65.18
N GLU A 431 -17.97 39.24 64.91
CA GLU A 431 -18.13 37.99 65.65
C GLU A 431 -17.57 38.12 67.07
N VAL A 432 -18.34 37.68 68.06
CA VAL A 432 -17.97 37.76 69.49
C VAL A 432 -16.83 36.81 69.86
N GLU A 433 -16.61 35.78 69.05
CA GLU A 433 -15.55 34.77 69.21
C GLU A 433 -14.60 34.81 68.02
N VAL A 434 -13.29 34.82 68.29
CA VAL A 434 -12.25 34.57 67.27
C VAL A 434 -11.77 33.12 67.37
N MET A 435 -11.49 32.50 66.24
CA MET A 435 -11.03 31.11 66.16
C MET A 435 -9.60 31.06 65.63
N CYS A 436 -8.77 30.18 66.20
CA CYS A 436 -7.46 29.87 65.64
C CYS A 436 -7.64 28.93 64.43
N GLN A 437 -7.18 29.34 63.24
CA GLN A 437 -7.22 28.55 62.03
C GLN A 437 -5.80 28.41 61.45
N ASN A 438 -5.23 27.20 61.56
CA ASN A 438 -3.90 26.87 61.03
C ASN A 438 -2.80 27.87 61.45
N GLY A 439 -2.80 28.31 62.72
CA GLY A 439 -1.83 29.25 63.27
C GLY A 439 -2.18 30.73 63.08
N ILE A 440 -3.33 31.05 62.47
CA ILE A 440 -3.80 32.42 62.23
C ILE A 440 -5.16 32.62 62.89
N TRP A 441 -5.33 33.72 63.64
CA TRP A 441 -6.63 34.08 64.21
C TRP A 441 -7.58 34.65 63.16
N THR A 442 -8.88 34.31 63.23
CA THR A 442 -9.93 34.95 62.43
C THR A 442 -10.08 36.44 62.78
N GLU A 443 -10.77 37.21 61.93
CA GLU A 443 -10.94 38.66 62.11
C GLU A 443 -11.59 38.99 63.48
N PRO A 444 -10.97 39.87 64.30
CA PRO A 444 -11.47 40.21 65.63
C PRO A 444 -12.59 41.27 65.59
N PRO A 445 -13.47 41.31 66.62
CA PRO A 445 -14.51 42.32 66.72
C PRO A 445 -13.96 43.72 66.99
N LYS A 446 -14.80 44.75 66.78
CA LYS A 446 -14.49 46.17 67.04
C LYS A 446 -15.51 46.75 68.02
N CYS A 447 -15.05 47.48 69.04
CA CYS A 447 -15.92 48.19 69.98
C CYS A 447 -16.11 49.67 69.53
N LYS A 448 -17.36 50.15 69.38
CA LYS A 448 -17.67 51.53 68.93
C LYS A 448 -18.78 52.19 69.76
N ASP A 449 -18.85 53.53 69.75
CA ASP A 449 -19.83 54.35 70.47
C ASP A 449 -21.26 54.28 69.91
N SER A 450 -22.26 54.43 70.80
CA SER A 450 -23.69 54.29 70.47
C SER A 450 -24.46 55.63 70.32
N THR A 451 -24.14 56.46 69.31
CA THR A 451 -24.71 57.84 69.16
C THR A 451 -25.64 58.10 67.96
N GLY A 452 -25.90 57.13 67.06
CA GLY A 452 -26.63 57.40 65.81
C GLY A 452 -28.17 57.40 65.92
N LYS A 453 -28.83 58.45 65.40
CA LYS A 453 -30.30 58.58 65.22
C LYS A 453 -30.75 57.89 63.93
N CYS A 454 -31.88 57.18 63.93
CA CYS A 454 -32.41 56.50 62.74
C CYS A 454 -33.45 57.35 61.99
N GLY A 455 -33.54 57.16 60.68
CA GLY A 455 -34.69 57.60 59.89
C GLY A 455 -35.92 56.71 60.10
N PRO A 456 -36.96 56.82 59.25
CA PRO A 456 -38.15 55.97 59.33
C PRO A 456 -37.81 54.46 59.31
N PRO A 457 -38.56 53.62 60.04
CA PRO A 457 -38.37 52.17 60.02
C PRO A 457 -38.54 51.59 58.60
N PRO A 458 -37.80 50.53 58.23
CA PRO A 458 -37.92 49.92 56.90
C PRO A 458 -39.33 49.36 56.65
N PRO A 459 -39.96 49.58 55.48
CA PRO A 459 -41.23 48.93 55.16
C PRO A 459 -41.05 47.42 55.01
N ILE A 460 -42.09 46.65 55.33
CA ILE A 460 -42.15 45.19 55.11
C ILE A 460 -43.37 44.82 54.28
N ASP A 461 -43.29 43.73 53.52
CA ASP A 461 -44.41 43.25 52.71
C ASP A 461 -45.54 42.71 53.59
N ASN A 462 -46.78 43.11 53.30
CA ASN A 462 -48.00 42.67 53.99
C ASN A 462 -47.97 42.90 55.53
N GLY A 463 -47.25 43.91 55.99
CA GLY A 463 -47.24 44.35 57.39
C GLY A 463 -46.83 45.82 57.51
N ASP A 464 -47.09 46.41 58.67
CA ASP A 464 -46.72 47.79 58.97
C ASP A 464 -46.40 47.92 60.46
N ILE A 465 -45.80 49.04 60.85
CA ILE A 465 -45.63 49.38 62.27
C ILE A 465 -46.98 49.75 62.91
N THR A 466 -47.14 49.44 64.19
CA THR A 466 -48.37 49.75 64.95
C THR A 466 -48.45 51.22 65.38
N SER A 467 -47.36 51.97 65.26
CA SER A 467 -47.26 53.38 65.65
C SER A 467 -47.10 54.29 64.43
N LEU A 468 -47.39 55.59 64.60
CA LEU A 468 -47.16 56.58 63.54
C LEU A 468 -45.67 56.69 63.21
N SER A 469 -45.33 56.56 61.93
CA SER A 469 -43.95 56.68 61.44
C SER A 469 -43.44 58.12 61.57
N LEU A 470 -42.34 58.30 62.32
CA LEU A 470 -41.68 59.59 62.49
C LEU A 470 -40.51 59.73 61.50
N PRO A 471 -40.19 60.96 61.04
CA PRO A 471 -39.04 61.18 60.17
C PRO A 471 -37.69 60.88 60.85
N VAL A 472 -37.61 60.97 62.18
CA VAL A 472 -36.39 60.75 62.96
C VAL A 472 -36.71 60.07 64.29
N TYR A 473 -35.93 59.05 64.63
CA TYR A 473 -35.99 58.31 65.90
C TYR A 473 -34.71 58.48 66.71
N ALA A 474 -34.84 58.69 68.02
CA ALA A 474 -33.71 58.75 68.94
C ALA A 474 -32.99 57.39 69.04
N PRO A 475 -31.70 57.35 69.42
CA PRO A 475 -30.98 56.10 69.63
C PRO A 475 -31.74 55.23 70.67
N LEU A 476 -31.77 53.92 70.44
CA LEU A 476 -32.49 52.91 71.23
C LEU A 476 -34.03 52.98 71.17
N SER A 477 -34.61 53.85 70.34
CA SER A 477 -36.06 53.80 70.10
C SER A 477 -36.47 52.47 69.48
N SER A 478 -37.64 51.95 69.82
CA SER A 478 -38.18 50.71 69.27
C SER A 478 -39.56 50.91 68.68
N VAL A 479 -39.82 50.27 67.53
CA VAL A 479 -41.13 50.18 66.90
C VAL A 479 -41.58 48.73 66.84
N GLU A 480 -42.88 48.49 66.93
CA GLU A 480 -43.46 47.15 66.83
C GLU A 480 -44.13 46.99 65.46
N TYR A 481 -43.80 45.91 64.76
CA TYR A 481 -44.40 45.54 63.49
C TYR A 481 -45.55 44.57 63.69
N GLN A 482 -46.58 44.73 62.87
CA GLN A 482 -47.75 43.88 62.81
C GLN A 482 -48.06 43.51 61.35
N CYS A 483 -48.30 42.23 61.10
CA CYS A 483 -48.73 41.75 59.80
C CYS A 483 -50.22 42.02 59.56
N GLN A 484 -50.60 42.15 58.28
CA GLN A 484 -52.00 42.17 57.87
C GLN A 484 -52.73 40.90 58.32
N ASN A 485 -54.07 40.97 58.45
CA ASN A 485 -54.88 39.84 58.89
C ASN A 485 -54.56 38.57 58.09
N TYR A 486 -54.46 37.45 58.82
CA TYR A 486 -54.14 36.09 58.33
C TYR A 486 -52.68 35.82 57.93
N TYR A 487 -51.81 36.84 57.83
CA TYR A 487 -50.37 36.63 57.67
C TYR A 487 -49.70 36.30 59.01
N LEU A 488 -48.72 35.39 58.99
CA LEU A 488 -47.98 35.01 60.21
C LEU A 488 -46.66 35.78 60.31
N LEU A 489 -46.45 36.49 61.42
CA LEU A 489 -45.19 37.19 61.71
C LEU A 489 -44.07 36.19 62.06
N LYS A 490 -42.99 36.20 61.28
CA LYS A 490 -41.77 35.42 61.51
C LYS A 490 -40.60 36.36 61.80
N GLY A 491 -39.99 36.21 62.97
CA GLY A 491 -38.88 37.06 63.42
C GLY A 491 -39.23 37.87 64.67
N ASN A 492 -38.39 38.84 65.01
CA ASN A 492 -38.62 39.70 66.17
C ASN A 492 -39.61 40.82 65.80
N LYS A 493 -40.78 40.86 66.46
CA LYS A 493 -41.80 41.89 66.21
C LYS A 493 -41.36 43.30 66.64
N ILE A 494 -40.42 43.41 67.58
CA ILE A 494 -39.88 44.69 68.06
C ILE A 494 -38.56 44.97 67.36
N VAL A 495 -38.52 46.08 66.63
CA VAL A 495 -37.34 46.52 65.86
C VAL A 495 -36.78 47.76 66.53
N THR A 496 -35.49 47.74 66.86
CA THR A 496 -34.84 48.80 67.65
C THR A 496 -33.84 49.57 66.81
N CYS A 497 -33.90 50.90 66.88
CA CYS A 497 -32.93 51.82 66.32
C CYS A 497 -31.63 51.76 67.12
N ARG A 498 -30.53 51.36 66.49
CA ARG A 498 -29.20 51.39 67.10
C ARG A 498 -28.24 52.01 66.10
N ASN A 499 -27.62 53.12 66.49
CA ASN A 499 -26.58 53.79 65.69
C ASN A 499 -26.98 54.15 64.27
N GLY A 500 -28.19 54.70 64.12
CA GLY A 500 -28.71 55.15 62.84
C GLY A 500 -29.17 54.06 61.89
N LYS A 501 -29.15 52.79 62.33
CA LYS A 501 -29.74 51.66 61.60
C LYS A 501 -30.76 50.93 62.48
N TRP A 502 -31.83 50.45 61.84
CA TRP A 502 -32.79 49.57 62.47
C TRP A 502 -32.26 48.14 62.53
N SER A 503 -32.56 47.41 63.61
CA SER A 503 -32.35 45.96 63.67
C SER A 503 -33.14 45.24 62.57
N GLN A 504 -32.83 43.97 62.31
CA GLN A 504 -33.52 43.21 61.25
C GLN A 504 -35.05 43.18 61.49
N PRO A 505 -35.88 43.65 60.55
CA PRO A 505 -37.32 43.63 60.69
C PRO A 505 -37.89 42.22 60.48
N PRO A 506 -39.07 41.91 61.06
CA PRO A 506 -39.73 40.61 60.85
C PRO A 506 -40.30 40.49 59.43
N THR A 507 -40.61 39.27 59.02
CA THR A 507 -41.28 38.97 57.74
C THR A 507 -42.69 38.43 57.96
N CYS A 508 -43.64 38.81 57.10
CA CYS A 508 -45.01 38.34 57.14
C CYS A 508 -45.21 37.20 56.14
N LEU A 509 -45.37 35.97 56.63
CA LEU A 509 -45.57 34.80 55.77
C LEU A 509 -46.98 34.77 55.22
N HIS A 510 -47.11 34.46 53.92
CA HIS A 510 -48.39 34.36 53.23
C HIS A 510 -49.33 33.33 53.89
N ALA A 511 -50.58 33.73 54.08
CA ALA A 511 -51.68 32.81 54.38
C ALA A 511 -52.01 31.97 53.15
N CYS A 512 -52.46 30.74 53.35
CA CYS A 512 -52.96 29.92 52.25
C CYS A 512 -54.45 30.16 52.06
N VAL A 513 -54.84 30.38 50.80
CA VAL A 513 -56.23 30.36 50.37
C VAL A 513 -56.58 28.94 49.95
N ILE A 514 -57.75 28.45 50.36
CA ILE A 514 -58.29 27.13 50.02
C ILE A 514 -59.43 27.33 49.02
N PRO A 515 -59.16 27.30 47.70
CA PRO A 515 -60.19 27.55 46.69
C PRO A 515 -61.13 26.36 46.60
N GLU A 516 -62.43 26.62 46.47
CA GLU A 516 -63.42 25.56 46.28
C GLU A 516 -63.23 24.80 44.97
N ASP A 517 -62.82 25.49 43.89
CA ASP A 517 -62.56 24.88 42.58
C ASP A 517 -61.41 23.86 42.61
N ILE A 518 -60.38 24.10 43.43
CA ILE A 518 -59.29 23.15 43.64
C ILE A 518 -59.79 21.91 44.40
N MET A 519 -60.64 22.10 45.42
CA MET A 519 -61.24 20.99 46.15
C MET A 519 -62.18 20.14 45.26
N GLU A 520 -62.97 20.79 44.40
CA GLU A 520 -63.80 20.13 43.39
C GLU A 520 -62.95 19.29 42.43
N LYS A 521 -61.92 19.89 41.84
CA LYS A 521 -61.01 19.22 40.88
C LYS A 521 -60.34 17.99 41.48
N HIS A 522 -60.04 18.01 42.76
CA HIS A 522 -59.37 16.92 43.48
C HIS A 522 -60.33 15.92 44.13
N ASN A 523 -61.66 16.11 43.98
CA ASN A 523 -62.72 15.32 44.63
C ASN A 523 -62.59 15.23 46.17
N ILE A 524 -62.15 16.33 46.80
CA ILE A 524 -61.92 16.43 48.25
C ILE A 524 -62.82 17.49 48.88
N VAL A 525 -63.00 17.41 50.20
CA VAL A 525 -63.66 18.43 51.04
C VAL A 525 -62.91 18.59 52.35
N LEU A 526 -63.01 19.76 52.99
CA LEU A 526 -62.51 19.93 54.35
C LEU A 526 -63.24 18.99 55.32
N ARG A 527 -62.46 18.30 56.18
CA ARG A 527 -62.98 17.28 57.09
C ARG A 527 -63.93 17.83 58.14
N TRP A 528 -63.69 19.06 58.59
CA TRP A 528 -64.49 19.74 59.61
C TRP A 528 -65.23 20.92 58.96
N ARG A 529 -66.57 20.92 59.02
CA ARG A 529 -67.44 21.90 58.32
C ARG A 529 -67.91 23.08 59.18
N GLU A 530 -67.57 23.12 60.46
CA GLU A 530 -68.16 24.12 61.38
C GLU A 530 -67.73 25.56 61.12
N ASN A 531 -66.67 25.78 60.34
CA ASN A 531 -66.31 27.06 59.77
C ASN A 531 -65.65 26.77 58.43
N ALA A 532 -66.23 27.20 57.30
CA ALA A 532 -65.53 27.18 56.02
C ALA A 532 -64.32 28.14 56.11
N LYS A 533 -63.21 27.69 56.71
CA LYS A 533 -61.95 28.43 56.80
C LYS A 533 -61.32 28.43 55.41
N ILE A 534 -61.73 29.39 54.59
CA ILE A 534 -61.18 29.62 53.24
C ILE A 534 -59.72 30.11 53.32
N TYR A 535 -59.31 30.64 54.48
CA TYR A 535 -57.94 31.08 54.75
C TYR A 535 -57.35 30.31 55.92
N SER A 536 -56.10 29.88 55.79
CA SER A 536 -55.32 29.23 56.86
C SER A 536 -53.97 29.89 57.02
N GLN A 537 -53.56 30.14 58.25
CA GLN A 537 -52.26 30.78 58.53
C GLN A 537 -51.11 29.80 58.24
N SER A 538 -49.97 30.33 57.78
CA SER A 538 -48.78 29.51 57.56
C SER A 538 -48.38 28.76 58.85
N GLY A 539 -48.32 27.44 58.81
CA GLY A 539 -48.03 26.54 59.94
C GLY A 539 -49.25 25.82 60.52
N GLU A 540 -50.47 26.27 60.23
CA GLU A 540 -51.71 25.59 60.65
C GLU A 540 -51.93 24.29 59.87
N ASN A 541 -52.53 23.28 60.54
CA ASN A 541 -52.90 22.02 59.90
C ASN A 541 -54.26 22.14 59.22
N ILE A 542 -54.34 21.64 57.99
CA ILE A 542 -55.54 21.54 57.18
C ILE A 542 -55.82 20.06 56.94
N GLU A 543 -57.01 19.60 57.32
CA GLU A 543 -57.45 18.22 57.10
C GLU A 543 -58.55 18.15 56.04
N PHE A 544 -58.29 17.36 55.01
CA PHE A 544 -59.22 17.02 53.94
C PHE A 544 -59.78 15.60 54.12
N MET A 545 -60.87 15.31 53.44
CA MET A 545 -61.42 13.96 53.24
C MET A 545 -61.99 13.83 51.82
N CYS A 546 -62.10 12.60 51.30
CA CYS A 546 -62.70 12.39 49.98
C CYS A 546 -64.18 12.74 49.99
N LYS A 547 -64.66 13.28 48.87
CA LYS A 547 -66.10 13.40 48.63
C LYS A 547 -66.79 12.03 48.64
N PRO A 548 -68.07 11.96 49.04
CA PRO A 548 -68.85 10.72 48.95
C PRO A 548 -68.78 10.15 47.53
N GLY A 549 -68.45 8.85 47.42
CA GLY A 549 -68.30 8.15 46.14
C GLY A 549 -66.87 8.06 45.59
N TYR A 550 -65.92 8.84 46.14
CA TYR A 550 -64.51 8.81 45.72
C TYR A 550 -63.62 8.16 46.78
N ARG A 551 -62.52 7.54 46.36
CA ARG A 551 -61.53 6.90 47.25
C ARG A 551 -60.15 7.53 47.10
N LYS A 552 -59.31 7.39 48.13
CA LYS A 552 -57.95 7.93 48.13
C LYS A 552 -57.13 7.36 46.98
N PHE A 553 -56.53 8.23 46.16
CA PHE A 553 -55.56 7.83 45.14
C PHE A 553 -54.26 7.35 45.82
N ARG A 554 -53.68 6.22 45.38
CA ARG A 554 -52.52 5.59 46.04
C ARG A 554 -51.28 6.50 46.09
N GLY A 555 -51.09 7.39 45.11
CA GLY A 555 -50.01 8.39 45.07
C GLY A 555 -50.37 9.76 45.64
N SER A 556 -51.54 9.90 46.26
CA SER A 556 -52.01 11.19 46.79
C SER A 556 -51.12 11.70 47.93
N PRO A 557 -50.88 13.02 47.99
CA PRO A 557 -50.38 13.69 49.19
C PRO A 557 -51.20 13.35 50.45
N PRO A 558 -50.64 13.56 51.66
CA PRO A 558 -51.34 13.32 52.92
C PRO A 558 -52.61 14.16 53.04
N PHE A 559 -53.67 13.56 53.59
CA PHE A 559 -54.95 14.26 53.79
C PHE A 559 -54.92 15.27 54.93
N ARG A 560 -53.90 15.19 55.80
CA ARG A 560 -53.54 16.23 56.75
C ARG A 560 -52.27 16.90 56.26
N THR A 561 -52.38 18.16 55.86
CA THR A 561 -51.27 18.96 55.34
C THR A 561 -51.14 20.24 56.15
N LYS A 562 -50.08 21.01 55.92
CA LYS A 562 -49.91 22.34 56.53
C LYS A 562 -49.92 23.40 55.45
N CYS A 563 -50.46 24.56 55.78
CA CYS A 563 -50.16 25.76 55.01
C CYS A 563 -48.69 26.11 55.21
N ILE A 564 -47.90 26.26 54.14
CA ILE A 564 -46.52 26.73 54.24
C ILE A 564 -46.38 27.89 53.26
N GLU A 565 -46.33 29.11 53.80
CA GLU A 565 -46.02 30.34 53.06
C GLU A 565 -46.90 30.51 51.80
N GLY A 566 -48.21 30.38 51.96
CA GLY A 566 -49.20 30.51 50.87
C GLY A 566 -49.47 29.23 50.07
N HIS A 567 -48.68 28.16 50.28
CA HIS A 567 -48.81 26.90 49.55
C HIS A 567 -49.46 25.78 50.37
N ILE A 568 -50.39 25.05 49.74
CA ILE A 568 -51.03 23.84 50.27
C ILE A 568 -50.79 22.71 49.29
N ASN A 569 -50.27 21.59 49.80
CA ASN A 569 -50.17 20.37 49.02
C ASN A 569 -51.49 19.57 49.11
N TYR A 570 -52.34 19.69 48.10
CA TYR A 570 -53.68 19.12 48.10
C TYR A 570 -53.67 17.60 47.85
N PRO A 571 -54.36 16.79 48.67
CA PRO A 571 -54.60 15.38 48.37
C PRO A 571 -55.55 15.21 47.17
N THR A 572 -55.62 14.01 46.59
CA THR A 572 -56.51 13.71 45.46
C THR A 572 -57.27 12.40 45.68
N CYS A 573 -58.57 12.42 45.37
CA CYS A 573 -59.43 11.24 45.35
C CYS A 573 -59.90 10.92 43.94
N VAL A 574 -60.04 9.62 43.64
CA VAL A 574 -60.46 9.08 42.33
C VAL A 574 -61.59 8.08 42.47
#